data_AF-A0A157ZW25-F1
#
_entry.id   AF-A0A157ZW25-F1
#
_cell.length_a   1.000
_cell.length_b   1.000
_cell.length_c   1.000
_cell.angle_alpha   90.00
_cell.angle_beta   90.00
_cell.angle_gamma   90.00
#
_symmetry.space_group_name_H-M   'P 1'
#
loop_
_entity.id
_entity.type
_entity.pdbx_description
1 polymer ?
#
loop_
_entity_poly.entity_id
_entity_poly.type
_entity_poly.pdbx_seq_one_letter_code
_entity_poly.pdbx_strand_id
1 'polypeptide(L)'
;MSTAHDDLDAWKRQRTLELAHELADSGRYEDFTDIAYALQFERGMATAQALIDGPDMRRVLNQRCADAREKLAPPAPIPAPEVLEVLEAAPDTSNDHAQLPKAADFERAPSLLRRALGIVWRSGNAGDLNSAPS
;
A
#
# COMPACT_ATOMS: atom_id res chain seq x y z
N MET A 1 18.94 -28.33 -31.34
CA MET A 1 18.07 -27.14 -31.52
C MET A 1 17.16 -27.06 -30.31
N SER A 2 17.31 -26.00 -29.51
CA SER A 2 16.74 -25.85 -28.16
C SER A 2 15.59 -24.83 -28.12
N THR A 3 14.82 -24.74 -29.21
CA THR A 3 13.87 -23.64 -29.46
C THR A 3 12.74 -23.58 -28.42
N ALA A 4 12.22 -24.74 -27.97
CA ALA A 4 11.13 -24.77 -27.02
C ALA A 4 11.49 -24.18 -25.63
N HIS A 5 12.75 -24.31 -25.21
CA HIS A 5 13.22 -23.72 -23.96
C HIS A 5 13.43 -22.21 -24.13
N ASP A 6 14.02 -21.80 -25.25
CA ASP A 6 14.24 -20.40 -25.59
C ASP A 6 12.92 -19.62 -25.70
N ASP A 7 11.89 -20.24 -26.29
CA ASP A 7 10.54 -19.67 -26.44
C ASP A 7 9.86 -19.49 -25.07
N LEU A 8 9.99 -20.48 -24.18
CA LEU A 8 9.44 -20.38 -22.82
C LEU A 8 10.11 -19.26 -22.03
N ASP A 9 11.43 -19.13 -22.12
CA ASP A 9 12.17 -18.09 -21.42
C ASP A 9 11.98 -16.70 -22.04
N ALA A 10 11.78 -16.61 -23.36
CA ALA A 10 11.35 -15.38 -24.00
C ALA A 10 9.96 -14.95 -23.52
N TRP A 11 9.01 -15.89 -23.45
CA TRP A 11 7.66 -15.62 -22.94
C TRP A 11 7.69 -15.17 -21.48
N LYS A 12 8.45 -15.84 -20.60
CA LYS A 12 8.58 -15.43 -19.20
C LYS A 12 9.14 -14.02 -19.07
N ARG A 13 10.20 -13.70 -19.84
CA ARG A 13 10.79 -12.35 -19.84
C ARG A 13 9.78 -11.31 -20.26
N GLN A 14 9.05 -11.56 -21.35
CA GLN A 14 8.02 -10.65 -21.83
C GLN A 14 6.93 -10.46 -20.77
N ARG A 15 6.46 -11.54 -20.13
CA ARG A 15 5.44 -11.46 -19.09
C ARG A 15 5.91 -10.65 -17.87
N THR A 16 7.18 -10.76 -17.48
CA THR A 16 7.76 -9.95 -16.41
C THR A 16 7.77 -8.46 -16.76
N LEU A 17 8.10 -8.11 -18.01
CA LEU A 17 8.09 -6.72 -18.47
C LEU A 17 6.69 -6.13 -18.53
N GLU A 18 5.73 -6.88 -19.08
CA GLU A 18 4.32 -6.48 -19.08
C GLU A 18 3.84 -6.17 -17.66
N LEU A 19 4.20 -7.03 -16.72
CA LEU A 19 3.80 -6.85 -15.34
C LEU A 19 4.49 -5.66 -14.67
N ALA A 20 5.76 -5.39 -14.99
CA ALA A 20 6.43 -4.18 -14.51
C ALA A 20 5.69 -2.91 -14.96
N HIS A 21 5.20 -2.89 -16.20
CA HIS A 21 4.37 -1.79 -16.70
C HIS A 21 3.01 -1.72 -16.00
N GLU A 22 2.33 -2.86 -15.80
CA GLU A 22 1.07 -2.90 -15.03
C GLU A 22 1.24 -2.33 -13.61
N LEU A 23 2.37 -2.63 -12.94
CA LEU A 23 2.69 -2.08 -11.62
C LEU A 23 2.95 -0.57 -11.70
N ALA A 24 3.74 -0.11 -12.66
CA ALA A 24 3.99 1.33 -12.85
C ALA A 24 2.69 2.12 -13.08
N ASP A 25 1.81 1.59 -13.94
CA ASP A 25 0.56 2.23 -14.31
C ASP A 25 -0.47 2.22 -13.16
N SER A 26 -0.26 1.41 -12.11
CA SER A 26 -1.14 1.36 -10.94
C SER A 26 -1.05 2.60 -10.05
N GLY A 27 0.03 3.38 -10.16
CA GLY A 27 0.29 4.56 -9.33
C GLY A 27 0.52 4.26 -7.84
N ARG A 28 0.64 2.98 -7.46
CA ARG A 28 0.91 2.55 -6.07
C ARG A 28 2.39 2.59 -5.69
N TYR A 29 3.27 2.58 -6.68
CA TYR A 29 4.72 2.49 -6.51
C TYR A 29 5.35 3.84 -6.84
N GLU A 30 6.42 4.21 -6.12
CA GLU A 30 7.07 5.50 -6.29
C GLU A 30 8.02 5.50 -7.50
N ASP A 31 8.81 4.44 -7.65
CA ASP A 31 9.84 4.33 -8.67
C ASP A 31 10.05 2.87 -9.15
N PHE A 32 11.01 2.67 -10.04
CA PHE A 32 11.38 1.34 -10.54
C PHE A 32 11.92 0.41 -9.45
N THR A 33 12.48 0.95 -8.36
CA THR A 33 13.06 0.16 -7.25
C THR A 33 11.96 -0.55 -6.50
N ASP A 34 10.87 0.16 -6.21
CA ASP A 34 9.67 -0.41 -5.61
C ASP A 34 9.03 -1.49 -6.48
N ILE A 35 9.00 -1.26 -7.79
CA ILE A 35 8.52 -2.25 -8.77
C ILE A 35 9.43 -3.49 -8.76
N ALA A 36 10.75 -3.30 -8.76
CA ALA A 36 11.72 -4.40 -8.70
C ALA A 36 11.51 -5.24 -7.43
N TYR A 37 11.30 -4.57 -6.30
CA TYR A 37 11.01 -5.22 -5.02
C TYR A 37 9.71 -6.04 -5.10
N ALA A 38 8.61 -5.45 -5.58
CA ALA A 38 7.33 -6.14 -5.69
C ALA A 38 7.40 -7.36 -6.61
N LEU A 39 8.09 -7.25 -7.74
CA LEU A 39 8.28 -8.37 -8.66
C LEU A 39 9.11 -9.49 -8.01
N GLN A 40 10.18 -9.15 -7.31
CA GLN A 40 11.10 -10.14 -6.74
C GLN A 40 10.50 -10.83 -5.51
N PHE A 41 9.95 -10.08 -4.56
CA PHE A 41 9.54 -10.59 -3.25
C PHE A 41 8.06 -10.92 -3.16
N GLU A 42 7.17 -10.10 -3.73
CA GLU A 42 5.73 -10.39 -3.68
C GLU A 42 5.32 -11.43 -4.73
N ARG A 43 6.06 -11.50 -5.84
CA ARG A 43 5.69 -12.34 -7.00
C ARG A 43 6.72 -13.41 -7.35
N GLY A 44 7.83 -13.50 -6.61
CA GLY A 44 8.84 -14.54 -6.77
C GLY A 44 9.61 -14.49 -8.10
N MET A 45 9.60 -13.36 -8.81
CA MET A 45 10.29 -13.20 -10.10
C MET A 45 11.76 -12.83 -9.90
N ALA A 46 12.59 -13.82 -9.58
CA ALA A 46 14.00 -13.61 -9.23
C ALA A 46 14.82 -12.87 -10.30
N THR A 47 14.47 -13.02 -11.59
CA THR A 47 15.16 -12.36 -12.72
C THR A 47 14.60 -10.99 -13.08
N ALA A 48 13.56 -10.51 -12.39
CA ALA A 48 12.87 -9.27 -12.75
C ALA A 48 13.80 -8.06 -12.68
N GLN A 49 14.60 -7.94 -11.62
CA GLN A 49 15.53 -6.83 -11.46
C GLN A 49 16.46 -6.72 -12.66
N ALA A 50 17.11 -7.82 -13.06
CA ALA A 50 18.03 -7.84 -14.21
C ALA A 50 17.35 -7.42 -15.54
N LEU A 51 16.04 -7.64 -15.69
CA LEU A 51 15.30 -7.26 -16.89
C LEU A 51 14.91 -5.79 -16.91
N ILE A 52 14.66 -5.19 -15.75
CA ILE A 52 14.19 -3.79 -15.65
C ILE A 52 15.29 -2.80 -15.24
N ASP A 53 16.49 -3.29 -14.92
CA ASP A 53 17.60 -2.45 -14.45
C ASP A 53 18.21 -1.53 -15.52
N GLY A 54 17.87 -1.76 -16.79
CA GLY A 54 18.37 -0.96 -17.90
C GLY A 54 18.01 0.53 -17.74
N PRO A 55 18.93 1.46 -18.04
CA PRO A 55 18.71 2.89 -17.78
C PRO A 55 17.48 3.44 -18.51
N ASP A 56 17.19 2.97 -19.73
CA ASP A 56 16.01 3.39 -20.49
C ASP A 56 14.73 2.82 -19.88
N MET A 57 14.74 1.57 -19.43
CA MET A 57 13.58 0.95 -18.77
C MET A 57 13.27 1.65 -17.45
N ARG A 58 14.29 1.97 -16.64
CA ARG A 58 14.14 2.74 -15.40
C ARG A 58 13.46 4.09 -15.65
N ARG A 59 13.88 4.82 -16.70
CA ARG A 59 13.24 6.10 -17.09
C ARG A 59 11.77 5.91 -17.45
N VAL A 60 11.46 4.90 -18.27
CA VAL A 60 10.07 4.62 -18.69
C VAL A 60 9.19 4.25 -17.51
N LEU A 61 9.66 3.39 -16.61
CA LEU A 61 8.91 2.98 -15.43
C LEU A 61 8.69 4.15 -14.46
N ASN A 62 9.72 4.95 -14.19
CA ASN A 62 9.60 6.11 -13.32
C ASN A 62 8.63 7.16 -13.88
N GLN A 63 8.69 7.41 -15.20
CA GLN A 63 7.75 8.32 -15.84
C GLN A 63 6.31 7.82 -15.68
N ARG A 64 6.07 6.52 -15.94
CA ARG A 64 4.75 5.91 -15.79
C ARG A 64 4.24 5.96 -14.35
N CYS A 65 5.11 5.71 -13.36
CA CYS A 65 4.75 5.86 -11.95
C CYS A 65 4.32 7.30 -11.63
N ALA A 66 5.08 8.30 -12.10
CA ALA A 66 4.76 9.71 -11.90
C ALA A 66 3.42 10.07 -12.57
N ASP A 67 3.23 9.68 -13.83
CA ASP A 67 2.00 9.94 -14.59
C ASP A 67 0.78 9.28 -13.92
N ALA A 68 0.92 8.05 -13.43
CA ALA A 68 -0.14 7.33 -12.74
C ALA A 68 -0.49 7.96 -11.39
N ARG A 69 0.52 8.41 -10.64
CA ARG A 69 0.32 9.13 -9.38
C ARG A 69 -0.34 10.49 -9.59
N GLU A 70 0.04 11.23 -10.62
CA GLU A 70 -0.59 12.50 -10.98
C GLU A 70 -2.07 12.31 -11.33
N LYS A 71 -2.41 11.24 -12.08
CA LYS A 71 -3.81 10.91 -12.40
C LYS A 71 -4.65 10.54 -11.16
N LEU A 72 -4.02 9.96 -10.13
CA LEU A 72 -4.68 9.59 -8.88
C LEU A 72 -4.72 10.75 -7.88
N ALA A 73 -3.83 11.73 -8.02
CA ALA A 73 -3.80 12.89 -7.15
C ALA A 73 -5.12 13.66 -7.30
N PRO A 74 -5.82 13.94 -6.19
CA PRO A 74 -6.96 14.84 -6.22
C PRO A 74 -6.52 16.19 -6.79
N PRO A 75 -7.34 16.86 -7.62
CA PRO A 75 -7.02 18.19 -8.09
C PRO A 75 -6.77 19.07 -6.86
N ALA A 76 -5.64 19.79 -6.86
CA ALA A 76 -5.28 20.68 -5.77
C ALA A 76 -6.48 21.56 -5.41
N PRO A 77 -6.79 21.74 -4.12
CA PRO A 77 -7.89 22.60 -3.72
C PRO A 77 -7.63 23.98 -4.31
N ILE A 78 -8.53 24.41 -5.18
CA ILE A 78 -8.60 25.78 -5.69
C ILE A 78 -8.49 26.68 -4.46
N PRO A 79 -7.57 27.66 -4.40
CA PRO A 79 -7.54 28.58 -3.27
C PRO A 79 -8.93 29.22 -3.22
N ALA A 80 -9.68 28.90 -2.16
CA ALA A 80 -10.93 29.59 -1.87
C ALA A 80 -10.59 31.07 -1.85
N PRO A 81 -11.33 31.95 -2.56
CA PRO A 81 -11.02 33.36 -2.58
C PRO A 81 -11.00 33.86 -1.14
N GLU A 82 -9.84 34.38 -0.72
CA GLU A 82 -9.66 35.07 0.54
C GLU A 82 -10.70 36.19 0.61
N VAL A 83 -11.76 35.97 1.39
CA VAL A 83 -12.63 37.05 1.86
C VAL A 83 -11.78 37.91 2.79
N LEU A 84 -11.24 38.98 2.20
CA LEU A 84 -10.68 40.13 2.90
C LEU A 84 -11.75 40.75 3.81
N GLU A 85 -11.90 40.25 5.04
CA GLU A 85 -12.52 41.00 6.13
C GLU A 85 -11.43 41.83 6.82
N VAL A 86 -11.31 43.09 6.39
CA VAL A 86 -10.63 44.16 7.15
C VAL A 86 -11.65 45.25 7.40
N LEU A 87 -12.06 45.43 8.67
CA LEU A 87 -12.59 46.64 9.33
C LEU A 87 -12.85 46.27 10.80
N GLU A 88 -11.84 46.36 11.67
CA GLU A 88 -11.57 47.48 12.60
C GLU A 88 -12.48 47.57 13.85
N ALA A 89 -11.79 47.74 15.00
CA ALA A 89 -12.20 48.40 16.24
C ALA A 89 -13.01 47.62 17.31
N ALA A 90 -12.30 47.20 18.38
CA ALA A 90 -12.79 46.98 19.75
C ALA A 90 -13.11 48.35 20.44
N PRO A 91 -13.56 48.47 21.73
CA PRO A 91 -13.82 47.48 22.80
C PRO A 91 -15.12 47.77 23.63
N ASP A 92 -15.19 47.22 24.86
CA ASP A 92 -16.13 47.50 25.99
C ASP A 92 -17.47 46.73 26.00
N THR A 93 -17.96 46.07 27.07
CA THR A 93 -17.64 46.00 28.51
C THR A 93 -18.24 44.72 29.12
N SER A 94 -17.63 44.24 30.21
CA SER A 94 -18.31 43.78 31.45
C SER A 94 -19.36 42.65 31.41
N ASN A 95 -18.97 41.43 31.81
CA ASN A 95 -19.17 41.02 33.22
C ASN A 95 -18.48 39.69 33.54
N ASP A 96 -17.72 39.74 34.63
CA ASP A 96 -16.97 38.69 35.27
C ASP A 96 -17.90 37.90 36.21
N HIS A 97 -18.14 36.62 35.92
CA HIS A 97 -18.58 35.67 36.94
C HIS A 97 -17.58 34.53 36.97
N ALA A 98 -16.62 34.70 37.86
CA ALA A 98 -15.68 33.70 38.33
C ALA A 98 -16.37 32.39 38.76
N GLN A 99 -15.91 31.25 38.25
CA GLN A 99 -15.46 30.10 39.05
C GLN A 99 -14.75 29.04 38.17
N LEU A 100 -13.64 28.50 38.71
CA LEU A 100 -12.67 27.57 38.11
C LEU A 100 -13.13 26.06 38.23
N PRO A 101 -12.30 25.00 38.07
CA PRO A 101 -12.43 24.04 36.96
C PRO A 101 -12.55 22.53 37.35
N LYS A 102 -12.83 21.69 36.34
CA LYS A 102 -12.51 20.23 36.17
C LYS A 102 -13.25 19.12 36.94
N ALA A 103 -13.43 18.02 36.18
CA ALA A 103 -13.45 16.59 36.54
C ALA A 103 -14.79 15.87 36.81
N ALA A 104 -15.51 15.55 35.73
CA ALA A 104 -16.36 14.35 35.49
C ALA A 104 -17.15 14.68 34.21
N ASP A 105 -16.88 14.09 33.04
CA ASP A 105 -17.34 12.75 32.70
C ASP A 105 -16.29 12.01 31.87
N PHE A 106 -15.35 11.36 32.55
CA PHE A 106 -14.88 10.07 32.05
C PHE A 106 -16.01 9.09 32.34
N GLU A 107 -16.65 8.53 31.33
CA GLU A 107 -17.13 7.15 31.26
C GLU A 107 -17.79 6.91 29.89
N ARG A 108 -17.17 6.04 29.08
CA ARG A 108 -17.82 4.92 28.37
C ARG A 108 -17.27 4.65 26.96
N ALA A 109 -16.12 3.97 26.95
CA ALA A 109 -15.87 2.86 26.03
C ALA A 109 -15.39 1.67 26.87
N PRO A 110 -15.36 0.42 26.38
CA PRO A 110 -16.27 -0.32 25.49
C PRO A 110 -16.74 -1.63 26.20
N SER A 111 -17.50 -2.52 25.55
CA SER A 111 -17.26 -3.99 25.57
C SER A 111 -18.46 -4.87 25.15
N LEU A 112 -18.10 -6.04 24.60
CA LEU A 112 -18.82 -7.32 24.52
C LEU A 112 -19.78 -7.60 23.34
N LEU A 113 -19.21 -8.29 22.35
CA LEU A 113 -19.62 -9.65 21.94
C LEU A 113 -21.08 -9.89 21.53
N ARG A 114 -21.32 -9.86 20.21
CA ARG A 114 -22.09 -10.88 19.46
C ARG A 114 -21.51 -10.86 18.03
N ARG A 115 -21.04 -11.94 17.40
CA ARG A 115 -21.49 -13.34 17.43
C ARG A 115 -20.40 -14.21 16.78
N ALA A 116 -20.11 -15.33 17.43
CA ALA A 116 -19.19 -16.38 17.02
C ALA A 116 -19.80 -17.38 16.02
N LEU A 117 -18.93 -18.31 15.58
CA LEU A 117 -19.11 -19.58 14.83
C LEU A 117 -18.78 -19.46 13.33
N GLY A 118 -17.82 -20.19 12.76
CA GLY A 118 -16.96 -21.26 13.25
C GLY A 118 -16.62 -22.21 12.10
N ILE A 119 -15.33 -22.40 11.78
CA ILE A 119 -14.86 -23.61 11.07
C ILE A 119 -13.58 -24.08 11.77
N VAL A 120 -13.75 -25.19 12.47
CA VAL A 120 -12.73 -26.03 13.10
C VAL A 120 -11.89 -26.68 12.00
N TRP A 121 -10.57 -26.47 12.00
CA TRP A 121 -9.65 -27.43 11.39
C TRP A 121 -9.13 -28.37 12.46
N ARG A 122 -9.47 -29.63 12.23
CA ARG A 122 -9.27 -30.82 13.04
C ARG A 122 -7.78 -31.17 13.08
N SER A 123 -7.21 -31.20 14.27
CA SER A 123 -5.97 -31.92 14.60
C SER A 123 -6.29 -33.38 14.94
N GLY A 124 -5.43 -34.28 14.48
CA GLY A 124 -5.41 -35.73 14.74
C GLY A 124 -4.51 -36.36 13.68
N ASN A 125 -3.22 -36.66 13.92
CA ASN A 125 -2.56 -37.56 14.87
C ASN A 125 -2.80 -39.05 14.64
N ALA A 126 -1.67 -39.77 14.51
CA ALA A 126 -1.40 -41.19 14.75
C ALA A 126 -1.62 -42.24 13.64
N GLY A 127 -0.60 -43.09 13.51
CA GLY A 127 -0.49 -44.29 12.67
C GLY A 127 0.96 -44.46 12.19
N ASP A 128 1.99 -44.59 13.02
CA ASP A 128 2.33 -45.65 13.99
C ASP A 128 3.03 -46.89 13.37
N LEU A 129 4.05 -47.37 14.11
CA LEU A 129 4.73 -48.69 14.09
C LEU A 129 5.98 -48.98 13.20
N ASN A 130 7.15 -48.85 13.87
CA ASN A 130 8.13 -49.88 14.24
C ASN A 130 9.07 -50.62 13.23
N SER A 131 10.34 -50.72 13.69
CA SER A 131 11.39 -51.76 13.47
C SER A 131 12.24 -51.68 12.16
N ALA A 132 13.56 -51.84 12.12
CA ALA A 132 14.60 -52.33 13.05
C ALA A 132 16.03 -51.89 12.58
N PRO A 133 17.12 -52.17 13.32
CA PRO A 133 18.50 -51.82 12.96
C PRO A 133 19.20 -52.92 12.13
N SER A 134 20.24 -52.55 11.37
CA SER A 134 21.34 -53.42 10.92
C SER A 134 22.56 -52.56 10.60
#